data_AF-A0A2M7CQX3-F1
#
_entry.id   AF-A0A2M7CQX3-F1
#
_cell.length_a   1.000
_cell.length_b   1.000
_cell.length_c   1.000
_cell.angle_alpha   90.00
_cell.angle_beta   90.00
_cell.angle_gamma   90.00
#
_symmetry.space_group_name_H-M   'P 1'
#
loop_
_entity.id
_entity.type
_entity.pdbx_description
1 polymer ?
#
loop_
_entity_poly.entity_id
_entity_poly.type
_entity_poly.pdbx_seq_one_letter_code
_entity_poly.pdbx_strand_id
1 'polypeptide(L)'
;SDYAPLCAPCRRTKVLRNLRKLFLRDALINLALGTSVALAMLLLGVPNPVLWGVMVGVFNFVPYLGDIASFSILSLVGLLCFDDLWRSLLVPGVFCLLTAAEGYLITPLLIGRRQRLNPVVIVLSVLFWGWMWGVLGALLAVPILIAIKTLCDRVETLRVLADFLGD
;
A
#
# COMPACT_ATOMS: atom_id res chain seq x y z
N SER A 1 -19.72 10.60 -34.58
CA SER A 1 -19.66 12.08 -34.69
C SER A 1 -19.96 12.65 -33.32
N ASP A 2 -18.93 12.86 -32.49
CA ASP A 2 -19.03 13.69 -31.26
C ASP A 2 -17.64 13.85 -30.63
N TYR A 3 -16.74 14.53 -31.34
CA TYR A 3 -15.45 14.97 -30.79
C TYR A 3 -15.58 16.46 -30.45
N ALA A 4 -16.24 16.75 -29.32
CA ALA A 4 -16.20 18.10 -28.75
C ALA A 4 -14.79 18.39 -28.23
N PRO A 5 -14.14 19.51 -28.62
CA PRO A 5 -12.83 19.86 -28.10
C PRO A 5 -13.00 20.37 -26.66
N LEU A 6 -12.80 19.47 -25.68
CA LEU A 6 -12.73 19.87 -24.27
C LEU A 6 -11.55 20.82 -24.07
N CYS A 7 -11.86 22.09 -23.84
CA CYS A 7 -10.98 23.17 -23.39
C CYS A 7 -9.91 22.67 -22.38
N ALA A 8 -8.64 22.74 -22.77
CA ALA A 8 -7.47 22.35 -21.99
C ALA A 8 -7.33 22.98 -20.56
N PRO A 9 -7.84 24.21 -20.26
CA PRO A 9 -7.72 24.79 -18.92
C PRO A 9 -8.57 24.07 -17.84
N CYS A 10 -9.73 23.51 -18.22
CA CYS A 10 -10.68 22.91 -17.26
C CYS A 10 -10.23 21.51 -16.77
N ARG A 11 -9.39 20.82 -17.54
CA ARG A 11 -8.85 19.50 -17.19
C ARG A 11 -7.74 19.60 -16.12
N ARG A 12 -6.89 20.64 -16.16
CA ARG A 12 -5.81 20.88 -15.17
C ARG A 12 -6.33 21.10 -13.74
N THR A 13 -7.39 21.90 -13.57
CA THR A 13 -7.95 22.21 -12.23
C THR A 13 -8.69 21.04 -11.59
N LYS A 14 -9.15 20.07 -12.38
CA LYS A 14 -9.78 18.83 -11.89
C LYS A 14 -8.73 17.81 -11.44
N VAL A 15 -7.64 17.68 -12.20
CA VAL A 15 -6.51 16.80 -11.86
C VAL A 15 -5.81 17.27 -10.58
N LEU A 16 -5.48 18.56 -10.45
CA LEU A 16 -4.84 19.10 -9.24
C LEU A 16 -5.68 18.91 -7.97
N ARG A 17 -7.02 19.06 -8.07
CA ARG A 17 -7.93 18.81 -6.94
C ARG A 17 -8.00 17.34 -6.54
N ASN A 18 -7.97 16.43 -7.51
CA ASN A 18 -8.00 15.00 -7.23
C ASN A 18 -6.68 14.53 -6.62
N LEU A 19 -5.54 15.01 -7.14
CA LEU A 19 -4.22 14.76 -6.56
C LEU A 19 -4.17 15.29 -5.12
N ARG A 20 -4.57 16.54 -4.87
CA ARG A 20 -4.59 17.11 -3.52
C ARG A 20 -5.43 16.28 -2.54
N LYS A 21 -6.58 15.78 -2.98
CA LYS A 21 -7.46 14.92 -2.15
C LYS A 21 -6.83 13.57 -1.84
N LEU A 22 -6.11 12.96 -2.79
CA LEU A 22 -5.38 11.71 -2.56
C LEU A 22 -4.26 11.94 -1.53
N PHE A 23 -3.39 12.93 -1.77
CA PHE A 23 -2.29 13.23 -0.84
C PHE A 23 -2.78 13.64 0.56
N LEU A 24 -3.87 14.41 0.68
CA LEU A 24 -4.45 14.72 2.00
C LEU A 24 -4.96 13.48 2.71
N ARG A 25 -5.57 12.56 1.95
CA ARG A 25 -6.11 11.33 2.51
C ARG A 25 -4.98 10.42 2.99
N ASP A 26 -3.95 10.23 2.18
CA ASP A 26 -2.78 9.43 2.52
C ASP A 26 -2.04 10.03 3.72
N ALA A 27 -1.89 11.37 3.77
CA ALA A 27 -1.30 12.04 4.92
C ALA A 27 -2.11 11.84 6.21
N LEU A 28 -3.45 11.88 6.13
CA LEU A 28 -4.31 11.68 7.31
C LEU A 28 -4.25 10.23 7.81
N ILE A 29 -4.20 9.27 6.89
CA ILE A 29 -4.04 7.84 7.17
C ILE A 29 -2.69 7.59 7.85
N ASN A 30 -1.61 8.09 7.28
CA ASN A 30 -0.26 7.90 7.81
C ASN A 30 -0.07 8.57 9.18
N LEU A 31 -0.72 9.73 9.40
CA LEU A 31 -0.74 10.40 10.69
C LEU A 31 -1.50 9.57 11.74
N ALA A 32 -2.65 9.01 11.38
CA ALA A 32 -3.44 8.15 12.26
C ALA A 32 -2.68 6.85 12.60
N LEU A 33 -2.02 6.23 11.63
CA LEU A 33 -1.18 5.06 11.86
C LEU A 33 0.00 5.39 12.77
N GLY A 34 0.77 6.44 12.45
CA GLY A 34 1.94 6.83 13.23
C GLY A 34 1.60 7.20 14.68
N THR A 35 0.49 7.89 14.90
CA THR A 35 -0.01 8.19 16.26
C THR A 35 -0.47 6.93 16.99
N SER A 36 -1.15 6.00 16.31
CA SER A 36 -1.55 4.72 16.89
C SER A 36 -0.34 3.86 17.29
N VAL A 37 0.71 3.85 16.46
CA VAL A 37 1.96 3.16 16.77
C VAL A 37 2.69 3.83 17.92
N ALA A 38 2.78 5.16 17.96
CA ALA A 38 3.38 5.87 19.09
C ALA A 38 2.67 5.53 20.41
N LEU A 39 1.33 5.51 20.41
CA LEU A 39 0.53 5.11 21.58
C LEU A 39 0.79 3.66 21.97
N ALA A 40 0.86 2.74 21.00
CA ALA A 40 1.18 1.34 21.27
C ALA A 40 2.58 1.17 21.88
N MET A 41 3.59 1.86 21.35
CA MET A 41 4.96 1.83 21.88
C MET A 41 5.03 2.41 23.30
N LEU A 42 4.26 3.47 23.57
CA LEU A 42 4.16 4.06 24.90
C LEU A 42 3.55 3.07 25.91
N LEU A 43 2.47 2.38 25.53
CA LEU A 43 1.80 1.38 26.37
C LEU A 43 2.69 0.14 26.63
N LEU A 44 3.52 -0.23 25.66
CA LEU A 44 4.47 -1.34 25.79
C LEU A 44 5.73 -0.96 26.58
N GLY A 45 5.94 0.33 26.88
CA GLY A 45 7.12 0.81 27.60
C GLY A 45 8.39 0.90 26.75
N VAL A 46 8.26 0.95 25.42
CA VAL A 46 9.39 1.13 24.51
C VAL A 46 9.91 2.58 24.62
N PRO A 47 11.22 2.81 24.75
CA PRO A 47 11.80 4.13 24.81
C PRO A 47 11.62 4.88 23.50
N ASN A 48 11.42 6.20 23.60
CA ASN A 48 11.19 7.11 22.46
C ASN A 48 9.98 6.69 21.58
N PRO A 49 8.77 6.54 22.15
CA PRO A 49 7.59 6.08 21.39
C PRO A 49 7.22 7.01 20.23
N VAL A 50 7.42 8.32 20.42
CA VAL A 50 7.18 9.34 19.38
C VAL A 50 8.11 9.16 18.18
N LEU A 51 9.39 8.81 18.41
CA LEU A 51 10.36 8.57 17.33
C LEU A 51 9.88 7.44 16.42
N TRP A 52 9.46 6.32 17.01
CA TRP A 52 9.00 5.15 16.28
C TRP A 52 7.68 5.42 15.54
N GLY A 53 6.73 6.12 16.16
CA GLY A 53 5.48 6.50 15.50
C GLY A 53 5.68 7.44 14.30
N VAL A 54 6.56 8.44 14.43
CA VAL A 54 6.91 9.33 13.31
C VAL A 54 7.63 8.56 12.22
N MET A 55 8.57 7.68 12.58
CA MET A 55 9.28 6.84 11.61
C MET A 55 8.29 6.01 10.77
N VAL A 56 7.35 5.32 11.43
CA VAL A 56 6.32 4.53 10.75
C VAL A 56 5.45 5.40 9.85
N GLY A 57 4.96 6.54 10.36
CA GLY A 57 4.13 7.46 9.57
C GLY A 57 4.84 7.99 8.32
N VAL A 58 6.16 8.23 8.40
CA VAL A 58 6.97 8.64 7.24
C VAL A 58 7.22 7.47 6.29
N PHE A 59 7.54 6.28 6.81
CA PHE A 59 7.83 5.11 5.99
C PHE A 59 6.61 4.64 5.19
N ASN A 60 5.41 4.76 5.76
CA ASN A 60 4.16 4.35 5.12
C ASN A 60 3.78 5.21 3.88
N PHE A 61 4.48 6.32 3.61
CA PHE A 61 4.34 7.02 2.31
C PHE A 61 4.70 6.15 1.10
N VAL A 62 5.52 5.11 1.29
CA VAL A 62 5.83 4.11 0.27
C VAL A 62 5.14 2.79 0.66
N PRO A 63 3.97 2.48 0.08
CA PRO A 63 3.22 1.28 0.42
C PRO A 63 4.07 0.03 0.30
N TYR A 64 3.86 -0.95 1.18
CA TYR A 64 4.61 -2.22 1.29
C TYR A 64 6.06 -2.08 1.76
N LEU A 65 6.85 -1.20 1.14
CA LEU A 65 8.25 -0.97 1.55
C LEU A 65 8.30 -0.37 2.96
N GLY A 66 7.43 0.59 3.24
CA GLY A 66 7.30 1.21 4.55
C GLY A 66 6.97 0.20 5.63
N ASP A 67 6.03 -0.71 5.36
CA ASP A 67 5.56 -1.71 6.32
C ASP A 67 6.62 -2.76 6.60
N ILE A 68 7.29 -3.27 5.55
CA ILE A 68 8.37 -4.26 5.71
C ILE A 68 9.52 -3.65 6.49
N ALA A 69 9.96 -2.45 6.12
CA ALA A 69 11.09 -1.82 6.80
C ALA A 69 10.73 -1.44 8.24
N SER A 70 9.52 -0.92 8.48
CA SER A 70 9.03 -0.62 9.83
C SER A 70 8.94 -1.89 10.68
N PHE A 71 8.40 -2.99 10.15
CA PHE A 71 8.31 -4.26 10.84
C PHE A 71 9.70 -4.78 11.23
N SER A 72 10.65 -4.78 10.29
CA SER A 72 12.02 -5.22 10.55
C SER A 72 12.70 -4.39 11.65
N ILE A 73 12.56 -3.06 11.58
CA ILE A 73 13.15 -2.15 12.57
C ILE A 73 12.49 -2.33 13.94
N LEU A 74 11.16 -2.35 14.02
CA LEU A 74 10.42 -2.51 15.28
C LEU A 74 10.67 -3.88 15.92
N SER A 75 10.85 -4.93 15.12
CA SER A 75 11.25 -6.26 15.60
C SER A 75 12.64 -6.21 16.25
N LEU A 76 13.61 -5.56 15.60
CA LEU A 76 14.94 -5.38 16.16
C LEU A 76 14.91 -4.56 17.45
N VAL A 77 14.13 -3.48 17.48
CA VAL A 77 13.95 -2.64 18.69
C VAL A 77 13.33 -3.43 19.83
N GLY A 78 12.32 -4.25 19.56
CA GLY A 78 11.71 -5.12 20.57
C GLY A 78 12.70 -6.10 21.19
N LEU A 79 13.57 -6.69 20.37
CA LEU A 79 14.64 -7.59 20.83
C LEU A 79 15.74 -6.87 21.61
N LEU A 80 16.07 -5.63 21.25
CA LEU A 80 17.12 -4.86 21.92
C LEU A 80 16.66 -4.22 23.23
N CYS A 81 15.36 -3.96 23.37
CA CYS A 81 14.84 -3.21 24.50
C CYS A 81 14.30 -4.07 25.66
N PHE A 82 14.00 -5.35 25.39
CA PHE A 82 13.48 -6.28 26.37
C PHE A 82 14.28 -7.58 26.35
N ASP A 83 14.64 -8.08 27.53
CA ASP A 83 15.27 -9.40 27.69
C ASP A 83 14.25 -10.55 27.59
N ASP A 84 12.96 -10.24 27.83
CA ASP A 84 11.86 -11.19 27.75
C ASP A 84 11.39 -11.38 26.30
N LEU A 85 11.57 -12.60 25.76
CA LEU A 85 11.17 -12.95 24.40
C LEU A 85 9.69 -12.65 24.09
N TRP A 86 8.82 -12.80 25.11
CA TRP A 86 7.39 -12.47 24.99
C TRP A 86 7.14 -10.98 24.74
N ARG A 87 7.83 -10.10 25.47
CA ARG A 87 7.69 -8.64 25.30
C ARG A 87 8.35 -8.16 24.01
N SER A 88 9.47 -8.77 23.62
CA SER A 88 10.12 -8.47 22.35
C SER A 88 9.24 -8.79 21.14
N LEU A 89 8.49 -9.89 21.15
CA LEU A 89 7.57 -10.24 20.06
C LEU A 89 6.28 -9.41 20.05
N LEU A 90 5.85 -8.88 21.21
CA LEU A 90 4.67 -8.03 21.29
C LEU A 90 4.83 -6.73 20.49
N VAL A 91 6.03 -6.16 20.43
CA VAL A 91 6.32 -4.92 19.68
C VAL A 91 6.00 -5.05 18.17
N PRO A 92 6.62 -5.95 17.40
CA PRO A 92 6.27 -6.17 15.99
C PRO A 92 4.87 -6.78 15.83
N GLY A 93 4.38 -7.54 16.81
CA GLY A 93 3.02 -8.11 16.79
C GLY A 93 1.93 -7.04 16.81
N VAL A 94 2.04 -6.05 17.70
CA VAL A 94 1.09 -4.93 17.78
C VAL A 94 1.18 -4.04 16.54
N PHE A 95 2.39 -3.79 16.02
CA PHE A 95 2.55 -3.09 14.74
C PHE A 95 1.83 -3.83 13.60
N CYS A 96 2.02 -5.15 13.49
CA CYS A 96 1.36 -5.97 12.47
C CYS A 96 -0.17 -5.91 12.61
N LEU A 97 -0.70 -5.93 13.83
CA LEU A 97 -2.13 -5.77 14.08
C LEU A 97 -2.66 -4.39 13.65
N LEU A 98 -1.91 -3.31 13.92
CA LEU A 98 -2.28 -1.96 13.52
C LEU A 98 -2.28 -1.81 12.00
N THR A 99 -1.22 -2.25 11.33
CA THR A 99 -1.11 -2.21 9.85
C THR A 99 -2.12 -3.15 9.19
N ALA A 100 -2.43 -4.30 9.79
CA ALA A 100 -3.49 -5.18 9.31
C ALA A 100 -4.86 -4.52 9.46
N ALA A 101 -5.16 -3.92 10.62
CA ALA A 101 -6.42 -3.20 10.85
C ALA A 101 -6.58 -2.04 9.83
N GLU A 102 -5.51 -1.31 9.56
CA GLU A 102 -5.45 -0.31 8.50
C GLU A 102 -5.76 -0.92 7.12
N GLY A 103 -5.08 -2.01 6.76
CA GLY A 103 -5.30 -2.74 5.50
C GLY A 103 -6.72 -3.28 5.34
N TYR A 104 -7.35 -3.77 6.41
CA TYR A 104 -8.72 -4.29 6.38
C TYR A 104 -9.81 -3.21 6.45
N LEU A 105 -9.54 -2.04 7.03
CA LEU A 105 -10.50 -0.93 7.12
C LEU A 105 -10.48 -0.02 5.89
N ILE A 106 -9.29 0.24 5.33
CA ILE A 106 -9.09 1.20 4.24
C ILE A 106 -9.39 0.57 2.88
N THR A 107 -8.98 -0.69 2.67
CA THR A 107 -9.17 -1.39 1.40
C THR A 107 -10.64 -1.58 1.00
N PRO A 108 -11.60 -1.97 1.88
CA PRO A 108 -13.00 -2.08 1.47
C PRO A 108 -13.69 -0.72 1.30
N LEU A 109 -13.25 0.33 2.01
CA LEU A 109 -13.79 1.68 1.86
C LEU A 109 -13.30 2.40 0.59
N LEU A 110 -12.14 2.04 0.03
CA LEU A 110 -11.68 2.55 -1.26
C LEU A 110 -12.11 1.68 -2.44
N ILE A 111 -12.08 0.36 -2.30
CA ILE A 111 -12.35 -0.58 -3.39
C ILE A 111 -13.85 -0.88 -3.43
N GLY A 112 -14.63 0.19 -3.43
CA GLY A 112 -16.02 0.18 -3.89
C GLY A 112 -16.05 0.16 -5.42
N ARG A 113 -15.63 -0.96 -6.02
CA ARG A 113 -16.06 -1.50 -7.34
C ARG A 113 -15.03 -2.49 -7.85
N ARG A 114 -15.48 -3.75 -7.98
CA ARG A 114 -14.80 -4.85 -8.66
C ARG A 114 -14.11 -4.34 -9.94
N GLN A 115 -12.79 -4.32 -9.97
CA GLN A 115 -12.09 -4.40 -11.24
C GLN A 115 -12.31 -5.82 -11.76
N ARG A 116 -13.05 -5.95 -12.87
CA ARG A 116 -13.16 -7.18 -13.64
C ARG A 116 -11.80 -7.47 -14.30
N LEU A 117 -10.85 -7.91 -13.49
CA LEU A 117 -9.62 -8.51 -13.97
C LEU A 117 -9.77 -9.99 -13.72
N ASN A 118 -9.65 -10.79 -14.77
CA ASN A 118 -9.77 -12.24 -14.67
C ASN A 118 -8.78 -12.73 -13.58
N PRO A 119 -9.28 -13.28 -12.45
CA PRO A 119 -8.46 -13.62 -11.29
C PRO A 119 -7.32 -14.60 -11.64
N VAL A 120 -7.45 -15.35 -12.73
CA VAL A 120 -6.41 -16.23 -13.28
C VAL A 120 -5.14 -15.45 -13.63
N VAL A 121 -5.26 -14.24 -14.19
CA VAL A 121 -4.12 -13.40 -14.59
C VAL A 121 -3.36 -12.88 -13.37
N ILE A 122 -4.11 -12.48 -12.34
CA ILE A 122 -3.53 -12.03 -11.07
C ILE A 122 -2.74 -13.17 -10.43
N VAL A 123 -3.33 -14.38 -10.40
CA VAL A 123 -2.68 -15.57 -9.86
C VAL A 123 -1.44 -15.94 -10.68
N LEU A 124 -1.49 -15.90 -12.01
CA LEU A 124 -0.34 -16.16 -12.88
C LEU A 124 0.81 -15.16 -12.67
N SER A 125 0.51 -13.87 -12.59
CA SER A 125 1.54 -12.85 -12.33
C SER A 125 2.16 -12.99 -10.95
N VAL A 126 1.36 -13.27 -9.93
CA VAL A 126 1.85 -13.50 -8.56
C VAL A 126 2.69 -14.78 -8.48
N LEU A 127 2.30 -15.85 -9.17
CA LEU A 127 3.06 -17.10 -9.22
C LEU A 127 4.39 -16.93 -9.97
N PHE A 128 4.38 -16.26 -11.13
CA PHE A 128 5.57 -16.05 -11.94
C PHE A 128 6.61 -15.18 -11.19
N TRP A 129 6.18 -14.02 -10.67
CA TRP A 129 7.08 -13.15 -9.93
C TRP A 129 7.42 -13.70 -8.54
N GLY A 130 6.47 -14.35 -7.89
CA GLY A 130 6.66 -15.02 -6.60
C GLY A 130 7.66 -16.17 -6.67
N TRP A 131 7.69 -16.91 -7.78
CA TRP A 131 8.71 -17.94 -8.02
C TRP A 131 10.10 -17.35 -8.27
N MET A 132 10.18 -16.18 -8.90
CA MET A 132 11.44 -15.59 -9.34
C MET A 132 12.18 -14.84 -8.21
N TRP A 133 11.48 -14.24 -7.23
CA TRP A 133 12.08 -13.44 -6.13
C TRP A 133 11.42 -13.67 -4.75
N GLY A 134 10.53 -14.66 -4.62
CA GLY A 134 9.80 -14.92 -3.38
C GLY A 134 8.76 -13.83 -3.07
N VAL A 135 8.61 -13.50 -1.78
CA VAL A 135 7.61 -12.53 -1.28
C VAL A 135 7.78 -11.14 -1.91
N LEU A 136 9.02 -10.70 -2.15
CA LEU A 136 9.30 -9.41 -2.79
C LEU A 136 8.80 -9.36 -4.24
N GLY A 137 8.86 -10.49 -4.96
CA GLY A 137 8.33 -10.60 -6.32
C GLY A 137 6.80 -10.52 -6.33
N ALA A 138 6.13 -11.25 -5.43
CA ALA A 138 4.66 -11.20 -5.30
C ALA A 138 4.14 -9.78 -4.99
N LEU A 139 4.88 -9.01 -4.19
CA LEU A 139 4.56 -7.61 -3.88
C LEU A 139 4.71 -6.70 -5.09
N LEU A 140 5.76 -6.88 -5.90
CA LEU A 140 6.00 -6.11 -7.12
C LEU A 140 5.04 -6.51 -8.27
N ALA A 141 4.46 -7.70 -8.22
CA ALA A 141 3.55 -8.19 -9.26
C ALA A 141 2.32 -7.28 -9.44
N VAL A 142 1.74 -6.76 -8.36
CA VAL A 142 0.54 -5.90 -8.41
C VAL A 142 0.79 -4.57 -9.14
N PRO A 143 1.80 -3.74 -8.76
CA PRO A 143 2.07 -2.50 -9.47
C PRO A 143 2.56 -2.73 -10.90
N ILE A 144 3.34 -3.79 -11.16
CA ILE A 144 3.77 -4.15 -12.52
C ILE A 144 2.56 -4.54 -13.38
N LEU A 145 1.63 -5.33 -12.86
CA LEU A 145 0.42 -5.72 -13.58
C LEU A 145 -0.45 -4.49 -13.92
N ILE A 146 -0.58 -3.55 -12.99
CA ILE A 146 -1.29 -2.28 -13.22
C ILE A 146 -0.58 -1.44 -14.29
N ALA A 147 0.76 -1.38 -14.26
CA ALA A 147 1.55 -0.67 -15.27
C ALA A 147 1.40 -1.28 -16.67
N ILE A 148 1.49 -2.61 -16.78
CA ILE A 148 1.29 -3.36 -18.02
C ILE A 148 -0.13 -3.15 -18.54
N LYS A 149 -1.16 -3.26 -17.68
CA LYS A 149 -2.54 -2.99 -18.07
C LYS A 149 -2.71 -1.57 -18.62
N THR A 150 -2.11 -0.58 -17.95
CA THR A 150 -2.18 0.83 -18.36
C THR A 150 -1.47 1.08 -19.70
N LEU A 151 -0.39 0.35 -19.97
CA LEU A 151 0.31 0.35 -21.27
C LEU A 151 -0.55 -0.29 -22.36
N CYS A 152 -1.17 -1.44 -22.08
CA CYS A 152 -2.07 -2.12 -23.00
C CYS A 152 -3.33 -1.29 -23.33
N ASP A 153 -3.91 -0.59 -22.34
CA ASP A 153 -5.05 0.32 -22.55
C ASP A 153 -4.70 1.52 -23.46
N ARG A 154 -3.41 1.87 -23.58
CA ARG A 154 -2.92 2.94 -24.49
C ARG A 154 -2.60 2.46 -25.90
N VAL A 155 -2.41 1.16 -26.11
CA VAL A 155 -2.04 0.60 -27.42
C VAL A 155 -3.24 -0.15 -27.99
N GLU A 156 -3.96 0.49 -28.92
CA GLU A 156 -5.17 -0.07 -29.56
C GLU A 156 -4.97 -1.46 -30.18
N THR A 157 -3.73 -1.83 -30.54
CA THR A 157 -3.38 -3.15 -31.08
C THR A 157 -3.43 -4.30 -30.05
N LEU A 158 -3.39 -4.03 -28.73
CA LEU A 158 -3.49 -5.07 -27.69
C LEU A 158 -4.88 -5.17 -27.02
N ARG A 159 -5.86 -4.38 -27.47
CA ARG A 159 -7.25 -4.45 -26.96
C ARG A 159 -7.87 -5.85 -27.09
N VAL A 160 -7.49 -6.61 -28.12
CA VAL A 160 -8.00 -7.98 -28.35
C VAL A 160 -7.50 -8.97 -27.29
N LEU A 161 -6.28 -8.79 -26.80
CA LEU A 161 -5.76 -9.55 -25.65
C LEU A 161 -6.37 -9.06 -24.34
N ALA A 162 -6.64 -7.76 -24.21
CA ALA A 162 -7.31 -7.20 -23.03
C ALA A 162 -8.76 -7.67 -22.88
N ASP A 163 -9.50 -7.84 -23.98
CA ASP A 163 -10.85 -8.45 -23.97
C ASP A 163 -10.78 -9.94 -23.60
N PHE A 164 -9.81 -10.71 -24.12
CA PHE A 164 -9.60 -12.12 -23.72
C PHE A 164 -9.17 -12.29 -22.25
N LEU A 165 -8.54 -11.28 -21.64
CA LEU A 165 -8.20 -11.24 -20.23
C LEU A 165 -9.32 -10.62 -19.35
N GLY A 166 -10.37 -10.06 -19.96
CA GLY A 166 -11.46 -9.33 -19.32
C GLY A 166 -12.76 -10.12 -19.15
N ASP A 167 -12.97 -11.16 -19.96
CA ASP A 167 -14.02 -12.17 -19.80
C ASP A 167 -13.59 -13.33 -18.88
#